data_AF-A0A9D1L2W5-F1
#
_entry.id   AF-A0A9D1L2W5-F1
#
_cell.length_a   1.000
_cell.length_b   1.000
_cell.length_c   1.000
_cell.angle_alpha   90.00
_cell.angle_beta   90.00
_cell.angle_gamma   90.00
#
_symmetry.space_group_name_H-M   'P 1'
#
loop_
_entity.id
_entity.type
_entity.pdbx_description
1 polymer ?
#
loop_
_entity_poly.entity_id
_entity_poly.type
_entity_poly.pdbx_seq_one_letter_code
_entity_poly.pdbx_strand_id
1 'polypeptide(L)'
;MNGFLIPANSKKSLYIFGLFTTNELIMFAAGVGLTLIFLIAFPLNNIWFSILALMPGLITGLLVLPVPHYHNVMTFLKEMYLFYTERQKFVWKGWCFLDGSDKE
;
A
#
# COMPACT_ATOMS: atom_id res chain seq x y z
N MET A 1 6.79 -18.19 2.21
CA MET A 1 5.54 -17.41 2.38
C MET A 1 4.37 -18.37 2.28
N ASN A 2 3.89 -18.89 3.41
CA ASN A 2 2.76 -19.81 3.45
C ASN A 2 1.46 -19.00 3.63
N GLY A 3 0.69 -18.85 2.55
CA GLY A 3 -0.71 -18.39 2.57
C GLY A 3 -1.52 -19.34 1.69
N PHE A 4 -2.73 -19.80 2.00
CA PHE A 4 -3.77 -19.28 2.87
C PHE A 4 -4.66 -20.46 3.33
N LEU A 5 -5.03 -20.55 4.61
CA LEU A 5 -6.16 -21.39 5.05
C LEU A 5 -7.48 -20.60 5.15
N ILE A 6 -7.41 -19.26 5.10
CA ILE A 6 -8.59 -18.38 5.23
C ILE A 6 -8.59 -17.42 4.04
N PRO A 7 -9.70 -17.33 3.27
CA PRO A 7 -9.79 -16.45 2.13
C PRO A 7 -9.64 -14.98 2.57
N ALA A 8 -8.90 -14.20 1.80
CA ALA A 8 -8.60 -12.78 2.09
C ALA A 8 -9.87 -11.93 2.32
N ASN A 9 -10.99 -12.32 1.73
CA ASN A 9 -12.28 -11.63 1.86
C ASN A 9 -12.91 -11.74 3.27
N SER A 10 -12.54 -12.72 4.09
CA SER A 10 -13.06 -12.88 5.45
C SER A 10 -12.47 -11.89 6.47
N LYS A 11 -11.43 -11.12 6.09
CA LYS A 11 -10.77 -10.15 6.98
C LYS A 11 -11.26 -8.70 6.83
N LYS A 12 -12.27 -8.46 5.98
CA LYS A 12 -12.78 -7.10 5.66
C LYS A 12 -13.36 -6.34 6.87
N SER A 13 -13.73 -7.04 7.94
CA SER A 13 -14.25 -6.44 9.18
C SER A 13 -13.18 -5.79 10.08
N LEU A 14 -11.88 -5.95 9.78
CA LEU A 14 -10.79 -5.46 10.63
C LEU A 14 -10.31 -4.03 10.30
N TYR A 15 -10.90 -3.40 9.28
CA TYR A 15 -10.50 -2.06 8.86
C TYR A 15 -11.11 -0.97 9.74
N ILE A 16 -10.30 0.03 10.10
CA ILE A 16 -10.73 1.25 10.78
C ILE A 16 -11.64 2.03 9.83
N PHE A 17 -12.84 2.37 10.31
CA PHE A 17 -13.93 2.97 9.51
C PHE A 17 -14.32 2.14 8.26
N GLY A 18 -13.99 0.85 8.23
CA GLY A 18 -14.26 -0.02 7.08
C GLY A 18 -13.42 0.30 5.83
N LEU A 19 -12.42 1.17 5.95
CA LEU A 19 -11.61 1.65 4.81
C LEU A 19 -10.10 1.57 5.07
N PHE A 20 -9.64 1.89 6.27
CA PHE A 20 -8.21 2.08 6.55
C PHE A 20 -7.63 0.93 7.38
N THR A 21 -6.42 0.50 7.06
CA THR A 21 -5.57 -0.21 8.04
C THR A 21 -4.89 0.78 8.98
N THR A 22 -4.43 0.32 10.15
CA THR A 22 -3.63 1.13 11.07
C THR A 22 -2.40 1.74 10.38
N ASN A 23 -1.71 0.95 9.55
CA ASN A 23 -0.51 1.39 8.83
C ASN A 23 -0.82 2.51 7.83
N GLU A 24 -1.95 2.40 7.11
CA GLU A 24 -2.40 3.42 6.17
C GLU A 24 -2.81 4.70 6.87
N LEU A 25 -3.45 4.59 8.04
CA LEU A 25 -3.84 5.76 8.83
C LEU A 25 -2.61 6.52 9.33
N ILE A 26 -1.57 5.81 9.80
CA ILE A 26 -0.30 6.43 10.22
C ILE A 26 0.38 7.12 9.04
N MET A 27 0.45 6.48 7.87
CA MET A 27 1.05 7.05 6.66
C MET A 27 0.29 8.31 6.22
N PHE A 28 -1.04 8.26 6.21
CA PHE A 28 -1.87 9.42 5.85
C PHE A 28 -1.69 10.57 6.85
N ALA A 29 -1.77 10.27 8.16
CA ALA A 29 -1.57 11.25 9.21
C ALA A 29 -0.18 11.91 9.14
N ALA A 30 0.87 11.13 8.86
CA ALA A 30 2.22 11.65 8.66
C ALA A 30 2.31 12.59 7.45
N GLY A 31 1.67 12.25 6.32
CA GLY A 31 1.65 13.13 5.14
C GLY A 31 0.88 14.44 5.37
N VAL A 32 -0.26 14.38 6.07
CA VAL A 32 -1.01 15.58 6.48
C VAL A 32 -0.18 16.40 7.48
N GLY A 33 0.43 15.77 8.47
CA GLY A 33 1.31 16.44 9.44
C GLY A 33 2.48 17.15 8.76
N LEU A 34 3.14 16.49 7.80
CA LEU A 34 4.23 17.09 7.03
C LEU A 34 3.75 18.27 6.18
N THR A 35 2.56 18.18 5.61
CA THR A 35 1.92 19.28 4.87
C THR A 35 1.72 20.50 5.78
N LEU A 36 1.20 20.29 6.99
CA LEU A 36 1.03 21.37 7.97
C LEU A 36 2.38 22.01 8.36
N ILE A 37 3.42 21.19 8.56
CA ILE A 37 4.77 21.69 8.86
C ILE A 37 5.30 22.53 7.69
N PHE A 38 5.15 22.06 6.45
CA PHE A 38 5.62 22.80 5.27
C PHE A 38 4.87 24.11 5.04
N LEU A 39 3.56 24.16 5.31
CA LEU A 39 2.78 25.39 5.23
C LEU A 39 3.26 26.46 6.21
N ILE A 40 3.82 26.08 7.37
CA ILE A 40 4.40 27.01 8.34
C ILE A 40 5.86 27.35 7.99
N ALA A 41 6.61 26.38 7.48
CA ALA A 41 8.05 26.52 7.25
C ALA A 41 8.40 27.23 5.93
N PHE A 42 7.58 27.13 4.89
CA PHE A 42 7.91 27.67 3.57
C PHE A 42 7.32 29.05 3.30
N PRO A 43 8.03 29.92 2.55
CA PRO A 43 7.49 31.17 2.07
C PRO A 43 6.49 30.93 0.93
N LEU A 44 5.20 31.04 1.24
CA LEU A 44 4.09 30.80 0.29
C LEU A 44 3.86 31.93 -0.73
N ASN A 45 4.83 32.84 -0.91
CA ASN A 45 4.78 33.91 -1.90
C ASN A 45 5.02 33.41 -3.34
N ASN A 46 5.53 32.18 -3.49
CA ASN A 46 5.75 31.53 -4.77
C ASN A 46 4.87 30.27 -4.85
N ILE A 47 4.14 30.14 -5.96
CA ILE A 47 3.24 29.02 -6.21
C ILE A 47 3.95 27.65 -6.14
N TRP A 48 5.23 27.59 -6.50
CA TRP A 48 6.01 26.35 -6.43
C TRP A 48 6.20 25.85 -5.00
N PHE A 49 6.42 26.76 -4.04
CA PHE A 49 6.52 26.38 -2.62
C PHE A 49 5.17 25.94 -2.07
N SER A 50 4.07 26.57 -2.52
CA SER A 50 2.72 26.15 -2.15
C SER A 50 2.37 24.77 -2.67
N ILE A 51 2.72 24.45 -3.93
CA ILE A 51 2.55 23.11 -4.48
C ILE A 51 3.36 22.11 -3.67
N LEU A 52 4.66 22.37 -3.46
CA LEU A 52 5.54 21.50 -2.70
C LEU A 52 5.04 21.25 -1.28
N ALA A 53 4.50 22.28 -0.63
CA ALA A 53 3.95 22.16 0.72
C ALA A 53 2.77 21.18 0.79
N LEU A 54 1.91 21.16 -0.24
CA LEU A 54 0.72 20.31 -0.31
C LEU A 54 1.01 18.88 -0.80
N MET A 55 2.11 18.68 -1.54
CA MET A 55 2.45 17.38 -2.14
C MET A 55 2.39 16.19 -1.18
N PRO A 56 2.94 16.25 0.05
CA PRO A 56 2.92 15.10 0.95
C PRO A 56 1.51 14.61 1.25
N GLY A 57 0.59 15.50 1.61
CA GLY A 57 -0.79 15.16 1.94
C GLY A 57 -1.60 14.70 0.73
N LEU A 58 -1.32 15.28 -0.45
CA LEU A 58 -1.95 14.85 -1.70
C LEU A 58 -1.52 13.44 -2.11
N ILE A 59 -0.22 13.15 -2.02
CA ILE A 59 0.33 11.82 -2.36
C ILE A 59 -0.20 10.77 -1.38
N THR A 60 -0.09 11.00 -0.07
CA THR A 60 -0.56 10.01 0.91
C THR A 60 -2.07 9.87 0.88
N GLY A 61 -2.82 10.94 0.62
CA GLY A 61 -4.26 10.88 0.38
C GLY A 61 -4.60 9.99 -0.80
N LEU A 62 -3.98 10.23 -1.96
CA LEU A 62 -4.20 9.44 -3.17
C LEU A 62 -3.87 7.96 -2.95
N LEU A 63 -2.75 7.65 -2.30
CA LEU A 63 -2.32 6.27 -2.06
C LEU A 63 -3.33 5.44 -1.24
N VAL A 64 -4.11 6.09 -0.39
CA VAL A 64 -5.06 5.42 0.51
C VAL A 64 -6.48 5.39 -0.07
N LEU A 65 -6.76 6.12 -1.16
CA LEU A 65 -8.07 6.08 -1.80
C LEU A 65 -8.41 4.66 -2.30
N PRO A 66 -9.68 4.22 -2.16
CA PRO A 66 -10.13 2.94 -2.67
C PRO A 66 -10.18 2.95 -4.20
N VAL A 67 -9.80 1.84 -4.81
CA VAL A 67 -9.83 1.61 -6.27
C VAL A 67 -10.67 0.36 -6.54
N PRO A 68 -11.49 0.31 -7.61
CA PRO A 68 -12.23 -0.90 -7.94
C PRO A 68 -11.33 -2.14 -7.98
N HIS A 69 -11.79 -3.24 -7.37
CA HIS A 69 -11.09 -4.53 -7.27
C HIS A 69 -9.85 -4.58 -6.35
N TYR A 70 -9.35 -3.44 -5.88
CA TYR A 70 -8.21 -3.38 -4.95
C TYR A 70 -8.62 -2.72 -3.63
N HIS A 71 -7.80 -2.90 -2.60
CA HIS A 71 -8.02 -2.24 -1.31
C HIS A 71 -7.84 -0.72 -1.44
N ASN A 72 -6.71 -0.31 -2.02
CA ASN A 72 -6.40 1.08 -2.33
C ASN A 72 -5.39 1.21 -3.49
N VAL A 73 -5.09 2.45 -3.88
CA VAL A 73 -4.10 2.77 -4.91
C VAL A 73 -2.71 2.19 -4.57
N MET A 74 -2.28 2.23 -3.31
CA MET A 74 -0.98 1.67 -2.91
C MET A 74 -0.89 0.16 -3.20
N THR A 75 -1.92 -0.61 -2.86
CA THR A 75 -1.98 -2.05 -3.16
C THR A 75 -1.97 -2.28 -4.67
N PHE A 76 -2.75 -1.51 -5.43
CA PHE A 76 -2.75 -1.61 -6.89
C PHE A 76 -1.35 -1.39 -7.49
N LEU A 77 -0.63 -0.35 -7.06
CA LEU A 77 0.72 -0.06 -7.56
C LEU A 77 1.73 -1.16 -7.20
N LYS A 78 1.61 -1.75 -6.01
CA LYS A 78 2.46 -2.88 -5.59
C LYS A 78 2.21 -4.12 -6.45
N GLU A 79 0.95 -4.47 -6.69
CA GLU A 79 0.58 -5.60 -7.54
C GLU A 79 1.05 -5.38 -8.99
N MET A 80 0.91 -4.15 -9.50
CA MET A 80 1.44 -3.78 -10.81
C MET A 80 2.97 -3.96 -10.87
N TYR A 81 3.70 -3.49 -9.86
CA TYR A 81 5.16 -3.64 -9.80
C TYR A 81 5.59 -5.11 -9.74
N LEU A 82 4.93 -5.91 -8.89
CA LEU A 82 5.19 -7.34 -8.77
C LEU A 82 4.90 -8.07 -10.09
N PHE A 83 3.83 -7.71 -10.79
CA PHE A 83 3.50 -8.29 -12.07
C PHE A 83 4.62 -8.11 -13.11
N TYR A 84 5.29 -6.96 -13.12
CA TYR A 84 6.38 -6.70 -14.06
C TYR A 84 7.74 -7.26 -13.61
N THR A 85 7.96 -7.44 -12.31
CA THR A 85 9.26 -7.87 -11.78
C THR A 85 9.34 -9.36 -11.48
N GLU A 86 8.22 -10.01 -11.17
CA GLU A 86 8.17 -11.43 -10.81
C GLU A 86 7.90 -12.34 -12.01
N ARG A 87 8.28 -13.61 -11.85
CA ARG A 87 8.06 -14.65 -12.86
C ARG A 87 6.57 -14.93 -13.05
N GLN A 88 6.03 -14.54 -14.21
CA GLN A 88 4.64 -14.76 -14.62
C GLN A 88 4.29 -16.20 -15.08
N LYS A 89 5.16 -17.17 -14.78
CA LYS A 89 4.95 -18.59 -15.12
C LYS A 89 4.94 -19.42 -13.85
N PHE A 90 3.77 -19.96 -13.53
CA PHE A 90 3.62 -20.96 -12.49
C PHE A 90 4.31 -22.25 -12.94
N VAL A 91 5.38 -22.63 -12.24
CA VAL A 91 6.02 -23.92 -12.45
C VAL A 91 5.24 -24.95 -11.65
N TRP A 92 4.52 -25.84 -12.33
CA TRP A 92 3.89 -26.98 -11.67
C TRP A 92 4.97 -27.92 -11.15
N LYS A 93 5.00 -28.11 -9.84
CA LYS A 93 6.02 -28.89 -9.13
C LYS A 93 5.74 -30.39 -9.11
N GLY A 94 4.56 -30.86 -9.54
CA GLY A 94 4.17 -32.26 -9.47
C GLY A 94 3.18 -32.58 -8.34
N TRP A 95 2.67 -33.81 -8.32
CA TRP A 95 1.81 -34.32 -7.24
C TRP A 95 2.58 -34.81 -6.00
N CYS A 96 3.90 -35.04 -6.10
CA CYS A 96 4.75 -35.48 -5.00
C CYS A 96 6.04 -34.63 -4.92
N PHE A 97 5.91 -33.31 -4.81
CA PHE A 97 7.06 -32.44 -4.58
C PHE A 97 7.40 -32.39 -3.09
N LEU A 98 8.57 -32.92 -2.72
CA LEU A 98 9.15 -32.74 -1.39
C LEU A 98 9.68 -31.31 -1.31
N ASP A 99 8.86 -30.36 -0.84
CA ASP A 99 9.39 -29.04 -0.45
C ASP A 99 10.31 -29.28 0.75
N GLY A 100 11.62 -29.05 0.55
CA GLY A 100 12.70 -29.45 1.45
C GLY A 100 12.63 -28.85 2.85
N SER A 101 11.83 -29.48 3.71
CA SER A 101 12.01 -29.55 5.16
C SER A 101 12.46 -30.95 5.61
N ASP A 102 12.98 -31.76 4.69
CA ASP A 102 13.72 -32.99 4.98
C ASP A 102 15.22 -32.72 4.74
N LYS A 103 15.79 -31.84 5.56
CA LYS A 103 17.21 -31.88 5.88
C LYS A 103 17.31 -31.79 7.39
N GLU A 104 17.86 -32.89 7.92
CA GLU A 104 18.11 -33.24 9.32
C GLU A 104 18.65 -32.10 10.19
#